data_AF-A0A2U9NZ11-F1
#
_entry.id   AF-A0A2U9NZ11-F1
#
_cell.length_a   1.000
_cell.length_b   1.000
_cell.length_c   1.000
_cell.angle_alpha   90.00
_cell.angle_beta   90.00
_cell.angle_gamma   90.00
#
_symmetry.space_group_name_H-M   'P 1'
#
loop_
_entity.id
_entity.type
_entity.pdbx_description
1 polymer ?
#
loop_
_entity_poly.entity_id
_entity_poly.type
_entity_poly.pdbx_seq_one_letter_code
_entity_poly.pdbx_strand_id
1 'polypeptide(L)'
;MPKTWKPGEERRFTREIELNRPYYIVYSIAQNMAPWEDAQLYSEIVFTKRLPFTRTPCTAHGAAADHILRTHGPVHDTPPRGMRNIADAARSVGAPLGSNYRGILDEAELRGLEKLAAQTSNPRTRGRR
;
A
#
# COMPACT_ATOMS: atom_id res chain seq x y z
N MET A 1 -1.57 17.26 21.82
CA MET A 1 -1.24 15.82 21.91
C MET A 1 -1.99 15.10 20.80
N PRO A 2 -1.37 14.15 20.10
CA PRO A 2 -2.04 13.38 19.06
C PRO A 2 -3.20 12.58 19.68
N LYS A 3 -4.42 12.81 19.18
CA LYS A 3 -5.59 12.04 19.61
C LYS A 3 -5.58 10.67 18.94
N THR A 4 -5.96 9.67 19.72
CA THR A 4 -6.14 8.30 19.25
C THR A 4 -7.42 7.78 19.86
N TRP A 5 -8.26 7.16 19.03
CA TRP A 5 -9.49 6.51 19.46
C TRP A 5 -9.32 5.01 19.33
N LYS A 6 -9.76 4.25 20.32
CA LYS A 6 -9.67 2.79 20.31
C LYS A 6 -11.03 2.16 19.98
N PRO A 7 -11.06 0.91 19.47
CA PRO A 7 -12.29 0.13 19.41
C PRO A 7 -13.00 0.12 20.77
N GLY A 8 -14.31 0.39 20.79
CA GLY A 8 -15.10 0.61 22.00
C GLY A 8 -15.34 2.09 22.35
N GLU A 9 -14.64 3.03 21.69
CA GLU A 9 -14.84 4.47 21.85
C GLU A 9 -15.65 5.10 20.70
N GLU A 10 -16.46 4.31 19.97
CA GLU A 10 -17.13 4.74 18.73
C GLU A 10 -18.01 5.98 18.92
N ARG A 11 -18.72 6.05 20.05
CA ARG A 11 -19.58 7.22 20.37
C ARG A 11 -18.76 8.50 20.55
N ARG A 12 -17.57 8.39 21.16
CA ARG A 12 -16.66 9.51 21.36
C ARG A 12 -16.04 9.93 20.03
N PHE A 13 -15.55 8.96 19.27
CA PHE A 13 -14.96 9.16 17.95
C PHE A 13 -15.92 9.88 16.99
N THR A 14 -17.16 9.40 16.90
CA THR A 14 -18.22 9.98 16.03
C THR A 14 -18.55 11.43 16.37
N ARG A 15 -18.41 11.83 17.64
CA ARG A 15 -18.65 13.20 18.11
C ARG A 15 -17.46 14.12 17.88
N GLU A 16 -16.24 13.61 18.03
CA GLU A 16 -15.01 14.39 17.90
C GLU A 16 -14.50 14.51 16.45
N ILE A 17 -15.04 13.72 15.52
CA ILE A 17 -14.68 13.80 14.11
C ILE A 17 -15.12 15.13 13.48
N GLU A 18 -14.19 15.71 12.73
CA GLU A 18 -14.38 16.83 11.83
C GLU A 18 -14.50 16.32 10.39
N LEU A 19 -15.44 16.86 9.63
CA LEU A 19 -15.57 16.52 8.21
C LEU A 19 -14.43 17.17 7.41
N ASN A 20 -14.04 16.52 6.31
CA ASN A 20 -12.96 16.92 5.40
C ASN A 20 -11.56 16.98 6.04
N ARG A 21 -11.39 16.38 7.21
CA ARG A 21 -10.10 16.19 7.86
C ARG A 21 -9.57 14.77 7.62
N PRO A 22 -8.27 14.60 7.35
CA PRO A 22 -7.67 13.27 7.25
C PRO A 22 -7.46 12.65 8.63
N TYR A 23 -7.76 11.36 8.71
CA TYR A 23 -7.54 10.49 9.84
C TYR A 23 -6.74 9.27 9.38
N TYR A 24 -6.00 8.65 10.29
CA TYR A 24 -5.02 7.63 9.94
C TYR A 24 -5.30 6.31 10.67
N ILE A 25 -5.17 5.21 9.95
CA ILE A 25 -5.32 3.85 10.47
C ILE A 25 -4.02 3.10 10.24
N VAL A 26 -3.56 2.37 11.24
CA VAL A 26 -2.36 1.53 11.16
C VAL A 26 -2.75 0.08 10.90
N TYR A 27 -2.14 -0.51 9.88
CA TYR A 27 -2.23 -1.93 9.54
C TYR A 27 -0.96 -2.65 9.97
N SER A 28 -1.13 -3.82 10.59
CA SER A 28 -0.02 -4.75 10.83
C SER A 28 -0.01 -5.79 9.71
N ILE A 29 1.11 -5.88 8.99
CA ILE A 29 1.27 -6.81 7.86
C ILE A 29 1.92 -8.10 8.35
N ALA A 30 1.36 -9.22 7.93
CA ALA A 30 1.91 -10.54 8.20
C ALA A 30 3.16 -10.77 7.33
N GLN A 31 4.35 -10.51 7.90
CA GLN A 31 5.63 -10.58 7.18
C GLN A 31 5.97 -11.98 6.65
N ASN A 32 5.36 -13.04 7.19
CA ASN A 32 5.49 -14.40 6.67
C ASN A 32 4.87 -14.56 5.26
N MET A 33 3.87 -13.74 4.91
CA MET A 33 3.24 -13.76 3.60
C MET A 33 3.79 -12.68 2.65
N ALA A 34 4.19 -11.54 3.19
CA ALA A 34 4.77 -10.43 2.42
C ALA A 34 6.10 -9.97 3.04
N PRO A 35 7.22 -10.71 2.82
CA PRO A 35 8.52 -10.39 3.42
C PRO A 35 9.12 -9.06 2.96
N TRP A 36 8.70 -8.57 1.80
CA TRP A 36 9.19 -7.32 1.19
C TRP A 36 8.43 -6.07 1.65
N GLU A 37 7.32 -6.23 2.39
CA GLU A 37 6.54 -5.12 2.93
C GLU A 37 7.04 -4.72 4.32
N ASP A 38 6.79 -3.46 4.68
CA ASP A 38 7.08 -2.98 6.04
C ASP A 38 6.11 -3.65 7.02
N ALA A 39 6.57 -3.98 8.24
CA ALA A 39 5.76 -4.65 9.25
C ALA A 39 4.49 -3.87 9.63
N GLN A 40 4.56 -2.53 9.55
CA GLN A 40 3.45 -1.63 9.85
C GLN A 40 3.35 -0.57 8.77
N LEU A 41 2.15 -0.42 8.20
CA LEU A 41 1.79 0.62 7.25
C LEU A 41 0.61 1.42 7.78
N TYR A 42 0.40 2.62 7.26
CA TYR A 42 -0.81 3.37 7.56
C TYR A 42 -1.64 3.66 6.30
N SER A 43 -2.94 3.89 6.46
CA SER A 43 -3.81 4.45 5.42
C SER A 43 -4.46 5.72 5.90
N GLU A 44 -4.67 6.65 4.98
CA GLU A 44 -5.44 7.87 5.21
C GLU A 44 -6.92 7.65 4.90
N ILE A 45 -7.79 8.26 5.70
CA ILE A 45 -9.25 8.22 5.57
C ILE A 45 -9.80 9.62 5.78
N VAL A 46 -10.66 10.05 4.86
CA VAL A 46 -11.36 11.35 4.96
C VAL A 46 -12.86 11.12 5.06
N PHE A 47 -13.48 11.70 6.09
CA PHE A 47 -14.92 11.71 6.26
C PHE A 47 -15.51 12.94 5.58
N THR A 48 -16.19 12.76 4.45
CA THR A 48 -16.68 13.88 3.63
C THR A 48 -18.18 14.13 3.81
N LYS A 49 -18.93 13.14 4.29
CA LYS A 49 -20.39 13.19 4.36
C LYS A 49 -20.89 12.69 5.71
N ARG A 50 -22.20 12.79 5.91
CA ARG A 50 -22.91 12.13 7.01
C ARG A 50 -24.00 11.23 6.43
N LEU A 51 -24.23 10.09 7.05
CA LEU A 51 -25.33 9.20 6.67
C LEU A 51 -26.68 9.88 6.95
N PRO A 52 -27.68 9.72 6.05
CA PRO A 52 -28.93 10.49 6.12
C PRO A 52 -29.77 10.18 7.38
N PHE A 53 -29.77 8.93 7.85
CA PHE A 53 -30.60 8.51 8.97
C PHE A 53 -29.89 8.60 10.33
N THR A 54 -28.65 8.12 10.41
CA THR A 54 -27.89 8.05 11.66
C THR A 54 -27.09 9.32 11.95
N ARG A 55 -26.93 10.21 10.95
CA ARG A 55 -26.05 11.40 10.99
C ARG A 55 -24.58 11.09 11.32
N THR A 56 -24.18 9.83 11.31
CA THR A 56 -22.80 9.37 11.51
C THR A 56 -21.93 9.91 10.37
N PRO A 57 -20.75 10.48 10.66
CA PRO A 57 -19.76 10.79 9.63
C PRO A 57 -19.42 9.55 8.82
N CYS A 58 -19.31 9.71 7.50
CA CYS A 58 -18.95 8.65 6.59
C CYS A 58 -17.99 9.14 5.52
N THR A 59 -17.23 8.20 4.96
CA THR A 59 -16.33 8.46 3.83
C THR A 59 -17.13 8.73 2.56
N ALA A 60 -16.45 9.18 1.50
CA ALA A 60 -17.09 9.40 0.20
C ALA A 60 -17.82 8.15 -0.35
N HIS A 61 -17.34 6.96 0.02
CA HIS A 61 -17.89 5.66 -0.40
C HIS A 61 -18.94 5.09 0.56
N GLY A 62 -19.34 5.85 1.59
CA GLY A 62 -20.40 5.46 2.52
C GLY A 62 -19.95 4.60 3.71
N ALA A 63 -18.65 4.40 3.91
CA ALA A 63 -18.15 3.70 5.09
C ALA A 63 -18.32 4.59 6.33
N ALA A 64 -19.06 4.11 7.32
CA ALA A 64 -19.38 4.85 8.53
C ALA A 64 -18.20 4.87 9.51
N ALA A 65 -18.01 5.99 10.23
CA ALA A 65 -16.89 6.17 11.15
C ALA A 65 -16.86 5.12 12.28
N ASP A 66 -18.01 4.79 12.85
CA ASP A 66 -18.17 3.76 13.88
C ASP A 66 -17.73 2.38 13.39
N HIS A 67 -18.13 2.01 12.16
CA HIS A 67 -17.73 0.77 11.54
C HIS A 67 -16.22 0.72 11.30
N ILE A 68 -15.64 1.82 10.80
CA ILE A 68 -14.21 1.92 10.53
C ILE A 68 -13.39 1.70 11.81
N LEU A 69 -13.75 2.38 12.91
CA LEU A 69 -13.05 2.23 14.20
C LEU A 69 -13.15 0.79 14.74
N ARG A 70 -14.30 0.14 14.55
CA ARG A 70 -14.53 -1.23 15.02
C ARG A 70 -13.76 -2.26 14.20
N THR A 71 -13.74 -2.11 12.88
CA THR A 71 -13.18 -3.11 11.97
C THR A 71 -11.66 -3.01 11.85
N HIS A 72 -11.12 -1.79 11.77
CA HIS A 72 -9.71 -1.60 11.44
C HIS A 72 -8.82 -1.28 12.64
N GLY A 73 -9.39 -0.96 13.80
CA GLY A 73 -8.61 -0.68 15.00
C GLY A 73 -8.41 0.81 15.24
N PRO A 74 -7.42 1.18 16.07
CA PRO A 74 -7.32 2.55 16.55
C PRO A 74 -7.12 3.54 15.41
N VAL A 75 -7.86 4.65 15.48
CA VAL A 75 -7.77 5.75 14.52
C VAL A 75 -6.95 6.88 15.15
N HIS A 76 -6.04 7.46 14.39
CA HIS A 76 -5.18 8.56 14.79
C HIS A 76 -5.56 9.86 14.08
N ASP A 77 -5.45 10.99 14.77
CA ASP A 77 -5.71 12.33 14.21
C ASP A 77 -4.54 12.94 13.44
N THR A 78 -3.39 12.28 13.51
CA THR A 78 -2.11 12.73 12.97
C THR A 78 -1.39 11.53 12.34
N PRO A 79 -0.59 11.76 11.30
CA PRO A 79 0.11 10.67 10.62
C PRO A 79 1.08 9.99 11.60
N PRO A 80 1.04 8.65 11.70
CA PRO A 80 1.98 7.90 12.52
C PRO A 80 3.43 8.18 12.10
N ARG A 81 4.30 8.55 13.06
CA ARG A 81 5.69 8.92 12.75
C ARG A 81 6.49 7.70 12.30
N GLY A 82 7.27 7.87 11.22
CA GLY A 82 8.20 6.86 10.73
C GLY A 82 7.53 5.66 10.03
N MET A 83 6.22 5.71 9.79
CA MET A 83 5.50 4.71 9.00
C MET A 83 5.30 5.20 7.56
N ARG A 84 5.18 4.26 6.62
CA ARG A 84 4.87 4.54 5.22
C ARG A 84 3.37 4.42 4.96
N ASN A 85 2.84 5.23 4.05
CA ASN A 85 1.46 5.06 3.58
C ASN A 85 1.36 3.78 2.73
N ILE A 86 0.33 2.99 2.93
CA ILE A 86 0.07 1.78 2.14
C ILE A 86 -0.11 2.09 0.64
N ALA A 87 -0.55 3.31 0.31
CA ALA A 87 -0.66 3.77 -1.07
C ALA A 87 0.67 4.21 -1.69
N ASP A 88 1.70 4.44 -0.88
CA ASP A 88 3.03 4.80 -1.38
C ASP A 88 3.75 3.57 -1.93
N ALA A 89 4.59 3.77 -2.95
CA ALA A 89 5.41 2.71 -3.50
C ALA A 89 6.24 2.02 -2.41
N ALA A 90 6.20 0.68 -2.39
CA ALA A 90 7.07 -0.11 -1.53
C ALA A 90 8.54 0.19 -1.81
N ARG A 91 9.41 -0.08 -0.83
CA ARG A 91 10.86 -0.02 -1.05
C ARG A 91 11.20 -0.96 -2.20
N SER A 92 11.75 -0.42 -3.28
CA SER A 92 12.05 -1.19 -4.49
C SER A 92 13.18 -2.18 -4.22
N VAL A 93 12.80 -3.45 -4.03
CA VAL A 93 13.76 -4.58 -3.95
C VAL A 93 14.27 -5.03 -5.33
N GLY A 94 13.88 -4.33 -6.41
CA GLY A 94 14.27 -4.63 -7.79
C GLY A 94 14.48 -3.39 -8.65
N ALA A 95 14.93 -2.27 -8.04
CA ALA A 95 15.35 -1.11 -8.83
C ALA A 95 16.39 -1.54 -9.89
N PRO A 96 16.40 -0.96 -11.10
CA PRO A 96 17.45 -1.20 -12.06
C PRO A 96 18.77 -0.99 -11.34
N LEU A 97 19.61 -2.02 -11.37
CA LEU A 97 20.93 -1.98 -10.76
C LEU A 97 21.57 -0.67 -11.26
N GLY A 98 21.94 0.22 -10.33
CA GLY A 98 22.33 1.59 -10.66
C GLY A 98 23.44 1.63 -11.72
N SER A 99 23.80 2.81 -12.21
CA SER A 99 24.87 3.02 -13.22
C SER A 99 26.23 2.37 -12.90
N ASN A 100 26.39 1.84 -11.69
CA ASN A 100 27.58 1.25 -11.12
C ASN A 100 27.58 -0.28 -11.22
N TYR A 101 26.46 -0.89 -11.65
CA TYR A 101 26.39 -2.32 -11.90
C TYR A 101 26.85 -2.62 -13.31
N ARG A 102 27.92 -3.39 -13.39
CA ARG A 102 28.39 -4.00 -14.64
C ARG A 102 28.09 -5.49 -14.54
N GLY A 103 27.03 -5.93 -15.20
CA GLY A 103 26.82 -7.35 -15.45
C GLY A 103 27.92 -7.82 -16.41
N ILE A 104 28.99 -8.38 -15.86
CA ILE A 104 30.05 -9.00 -16.66
C ILE A 104 29.49 -10.36 -17.07
N LEU A 105 28.89 -10.43 -18.25
CA LEU A 105 28.50 -11.70 -18.85
C LEU A 105 29.76 -12.49 -19.19
N ASP A 106 29.79 -13.75 -18.84
CA ASP A 106 30.86 -14.63 -19.28
C ASP A 106 30.69 -15.02 -20.77
N GLU A 107 31.72 -15.63 -21.36
CA GLU A 107 31.71 -15.99 -22.79
C GLU A 107 30.60 -17.01 -23.12
N ALA A 108 30.20 -17.84 -22.16
CA ALA A 108 29.16 -18.84 -22.35
C ALA A 108 27.75 -18.19 -22.37
N GLU A 109 27.52 -17.22 -21.49
CA GLU A 109 26.30 -16.42 -21.42
C GLU A 109 26.13 -15.57 -22.68
N LEU A 110 27.21 -14.94 -23.18
CA LEU A 110 27.18 -14.18 -24.43
C LEU A 110 26.80 -15.07 -25.63
N ARG A 111 27.41 -16.25 -25.78
CA ARG A 111 27.02 -17.21 -26.85
C ARG A 111 25.58 -17.69 -26.70
N GLY A 112 25.11 -17.87 -25.48
CA GLY A 112 23.72 -18.24 -25.21
C GLY A 112 22.72 -17.18 -25.68
N LEU A 113 23.01 -15.91 -25.41
CA LEU A 113 22.20 -14.78 -25.85
C LEU A 113 22.24 -14.59 -27.37
N GLU A 114 23.40 -14.73 -28.00
CA GLU A 114 23.53 -14.69 -29.46
C GLU A 114 22.70 -15.79 -30.13
N LYS A 115 22.74 -17.01 -29.59
CA LYS A 115 21.94 -18.14 -30.07
C LYS A 115 20.44 -17.86 -29.95
N LEU A 116 19.98 -17.31 -28.82
CA LEU A 116 18.58 -16.94 -28.62
C LEU A 116 18.16 -15.82 -29.57
N ALA A 117 19.00 -14.80 -29.76
CA ALA A 117 18.73 -13.71 -30.70
C ALA A 117 18.63 -14.22 -32.15
N ALA A 118 19.53 -15.12 -32.56
CA ALA A 118 19.50 -15.77 -33.88
C ALA A 118 18.23 -16.62 -34.09
N GLN A 119 17.78 -17.33 -33.05
CA GLN A 119 16.54 -18.13 -33.11
C GLN A 119 15.27 -17.27 -33.17
N THR A 120 15.28 -16.10 -32.53
CA THR A 120 14.10 -15.22 -32.42
C THR A 120 13.95 -14.29 -33.64
N SER A 121 15.07 -13.90 -34.26
CA SER A 121 15.12 -12.97 -35.40
C SER A 121 14.78 -13.60 -36.75
N ASN A 122 14.71 -14.94 -36.84
CA ASN A 122 14.35 -15.63 -38.07
C ASN A 122 12.86 -16.03 -38.07
N PRO A 123 11.97 -15.29 -38.75
CA PRO A 123 10.54 -15.58 -38.78
C PRO A 123 10.19 -16.92 -39.43
N ARG A 124 11.11 -17.58 -40.14
CA ARG A 124 10.92 -18.91 -40.74
C ARG A 124 11.12 -20.07 -39.77
N THR A 125 11.85 -19.87 -38.66
CA THR A 125 12.08 -20.89 -37.62
C THR A 125 11.18 -20.72 -36.40
N ARG A 126 10.32 -19.69 -36.41
CA ARG A 126 9.33 -19.43 -35.37
C ARG A 126 8.20 -20.47 -35.50
N GLY A 127 8.37 -21.62 -34.86
CA GLY A 127 7.34 -22.65 -34.80
C GLY A 127 6.03 -22.03 -34.29
N ARG A 128 4.96 -22.12 -35.07
CA ARG A 128 3.60 -21.78 -34.62
C ARG A 128 3.26 -22.68 -33.42
N ARG A 129 3.20 -22.09 -32.23
CA ARG A 129 2.45 -22.58 -31.08
C ARG A 129 1.78 -21.40 -30.43
#